data_AF-A0A7V4KP32-F1
#
_entry.id   AF-A0A7V4KP32-F1
#
_cell.length_a   1.000
_cell.length_b   1.000
_cell.length_c   1.000
_cell.angle_alpha   90.00
_cell.angle_beta   90.00
_cell.angle_gamma   90.00
#
_symmetry.space_group_name_H-M   'P 1'
#
loop_
_entity.id
_entity.type
_entity.pdbx_description
1 polymer ?
#
loop_
_entity_poly.entity_id
_entity_poly.type
_entity_poly.pdbx_seq_one_letter_code
_entity_poly.pdbx_strand_id
1 'polypeptide(L)'
;MNDPHAVHAETRHRREPRVRYVQRPNPALDVDGDSALLLDLSMHAIRLRERGHRKSVGDSFHGYAWLRSGHLLEVDGRVLRVEDDEVTVELTHELPVTMFAEERRAVDEGSTTNV
;
A
#
# COMPACT_ATOMS: atom_id res chain seq x y z
N MET A 1 31.61 29.64 27.08
CA MET A 1 31.64 29.90 25.63
C MET A 1 32.00 28.60 24.94
N ASN A 2 31.21 28.24 23.93
CA ASN A 2 31.31 27.10 23.01
C ASN A 2 30.77 25.74 23.49
N ASP A 3 29.48 25.55 23.21
CA ASP A 3 28.87 24.28 22.80
C ASP A 3 29.50 23.77 21.49
N PRO A 4 29.99 22.53 21.44
CA PRO A 4 30.13 21.80 20.19
C PRO A 4 29.19 20.59 20.19
N HIS A 5 28.68 20.25 19.01
CA HIS A 5 27.78 19.13 18.73
C HIS A 5 26.27 19.44 18.76
N ALA A 6 25.91 20.44 17.95
CA ALA A 6 24.83 20.21 17.00
C ALA A 6 25.17 19.00 16.11
N VAL A 7 24.84 17.79 16.57
CA VAL A 7 24.59 16.67 15.66
C VAL A 7 23.11 16.77 15.31
N HIS A 8 22.86 17.29 14.12
CA HIS A 8 21.58 17.23 13.45
C HIS A 8 21.07 15.78 13.49
N ALA A 9 20.17 15.49 14.42
CA ALA A 9 19.25 14.38 14.30
C ALA A 9 18.22 14.73 13.21
N GLU A 10 18.70 14.96 11.98
CA GLU A 10 17.89 14.89 10.78
C GLU A 10 17.66 13.39 10.50
N THR A 11 16.91 12.74 11.39
CA THR A 11 16.27 11.47 11.05
C THR A 11 15.21 11.81 10.02
N ARG A 12 15.65 11.98 8.77
CA ARG A 12 14.78 11.96 7.60
C ARG A 12 14.06 10.62 7.70
N HIS A 13 12.83 10.64 8.22
CA HIS A 13 11.85 9.58 8.05
C HIS A 13 11.70 9.41 6.54
N ARG A 14 12.59 8.59 5.94
CA ARG A 14 12.54 8.27 4.52
C ARG A 14 11.25 7.50 4.37
N ARG A 15 10.19 8.21 3.99
CA ARG A 15 8.89 7.62 3.71
C ARG A 15 9.14 6.47 2.76
N GLU A 16 8.72 5.28 3.16
CA GLU A 16 8.85 4.09 2.35
C GLU A 16 8.28 4.38 0.95
N PRO A 17 8.98 4.00 -0.14
CA PRO A 17 8.45 4.15 -1.49
C PRO A 17 7.10 3.45 -1.61
N ARG A 18 6.12 4.13 -2.22
CA ARG A 18 4.78 3.57 -2.47
C ARG A 18 4.37 3.77 -3.91
N VAL A 19 3.72 2.77 -4.48
CA VAL A 19 2.94 2.88 -5.71
C VAL A 19 1.56 3.41 -5.32
N ARG A 20 1.15 4.54 -5.89
CA ARG A 20 -0.16 5.16 -5.61
C ARG A 20 -1.07 5.03 -6.82
N TYR A 21 -2.23 4.43 -6.63
CA TYR A 21 -3.25 4.28 -7.67
C TYR A 21 -4.11 5.54 -7.74
N VAL A 22 -3.62 6.56 -8.43
CA VAL A 22 -4.31 7.84 -8.60
C VAL A 22 -5.29 7.83 -9.78
N GLN A 23 -5.11 6.91 -10.73
CA GLN A 23 -5.98 6.75 -11.89
C GLN A 23 -6.95 5.58 -11.71
N ARG A 24 -8.20 5.79 -12.14
CA ARG A 24 -9.22 4.75 -12.13
C ARG A 24 -9.16 3.85 -13.37
N PRO A 25 -9.61 2.59 -13.28
CA PRO A 25 -10.03 1.91 -12.06
C PRO A 25 -8.84 1.52 -11.17
N ASN A 26 -9.04 1.53 -9.86
CA ASN A 26 -8.06 0.98 -8.91
C ASN A 26 -8.17 -0.55 -8.91
N PRO A 27 -7.07 -1.29 -8.65
CA PRO A 27 -7.17 -2.73 -8.40
C PRO A 27 -8.19 -3.00 -7.29
N ALA A 28 -9.09 -3.94 -7.54
CA ALA A 28 -10.01 -4.43 -6.53
C ALA A 28 -9.34 -5.58 -5.77
N LEU A 29 -9.42 -5.53 -4.45
CA LEU A 29 -9.05 -6.61 -3.55
C LEU A 29 -10.31 -7.39 -3.19
N ASP A 30 -10.30 -8.70 -3.40
CA ASP A 30 -11.33 -9.61 -2.88
C ASP A 30 -10.94 -10.01 -1.45
N VAL A 31 -11.82 -9.72 -0.49
CA VAL A 31 -11.62 -9.88 0.96
C VAL A 31 -12.87 -10.47 1.57
N ASP A 32 -12.80 -11.70 2.06
CA ASP A 32 -13.91 -12.38 2.75
C ASP A 32 -15.25 -12.37 1.98
N GLY A 33 -15.22 -12.30 0.64
CA GLY A 33 -16.40 -12.22 -0.23
C GLY A 33 -16.91 -10.81 -0.53
N ASP A 34 -16.23 -9.78 -0.01
CA ASP A 34 -16.44 -8.37 -0.31
C ASP A 34 -15.29 -7.79 -1.15
N SER A 35 -15.52 -6.62 -1.75
CA SER A 35 -14.49 -5.92 -2.54
C SER A 35 -13.97 -4.67 -1.84
N ALA A 36 -12.65 -4.55 -1.74
CA ALA A 36 -11.93 -3.34 -1.34
C ALA A 36 -11.22 -2.71 -2.55
N LEU A 37 -10.94 -1.40 -2.51
CA LEU A 37 -10.14 -0.74 -3.54
C LEU A 37 -8.72 -0.49 -3.04
N LEU A 38 -7.71 -0.96 -3.77
CA LEU A 38 -6.30 -0.69 -3.48
C LEU A 38 -5.96 0.76 -3.82
N LEU A 39 -5.59 1.54 -2.80
CA LEU A 39 -5.24 2.96 -2.91
C LEU A 39 -3.74 3.17 -3.11
N ASP A 40 -2.94 2.46 -2.30
CA ASP A 40 -1.49 2.41 -2.47
C ASP A 40 -0.89 1.11 -1.95
N LEU A 41 0.30 0.80 -2.46
CA LEU A 41 1.08 -0.41 -2.19
C LEU A 41 2.52 -0.01 -1.90
N SER A 42 3.10 -0.54 -0.83
CA SER A 42 4.53 -0.51 -0.52
C SER A 42 5.09 -1.93 -0.46
N MET A 43 6.36 -2.09 -0.09
CA MET A 43 6.91 -3.44 0.09
C MET A 43 6.41 -4.09 1.39
N HIS A 44 6.00 -3.29 2.38
CA HIS A 44 5.63 -3.78 3.71
C HIS A 44 4.15 -3.54 4.06
N ALA A 45 3.44 -2.72 3.29
CA ALA A 45 2.07 -2.36 3.63
C ALA A 45 1.24 -2.02 2.40
N ILE A 46 -0.07 -2.16 2.57
CA ILE A 46 -1.07 -1.66 1.62
C ILE A 46 -2.02 -0.70 2.30
N ARG A 47 -2.61 0.18 1.50
CA ARG A 47 -3.75 1.00 1.91
C ARG A 47 -4.92 0.71 0.99
N LEU A 48 -6.06 0.46 1.61
CA LEU A 48 -7.29 0.03 0.97
C LEU A 48 -8.42 0.98 1.33
N ARG A 49 -9.45 1.01 0.50
CA ARG A 49 -10.77 1.53 0.84
C ARG A 49 -11.78 0.40 0.87
N GLU A 50 -12.38 0.15 2.02
CA GLU A 50 -13.40 -0.89 2.22
C GLU A 50 -14.80 -0.26 2.30
N ARG A 51 -15.79 -0.88 1.66
CA ARG A 51 -17.19 -0.46 1.77
C ARG A 51 -18.00 -1.55 2.46
N GLY A 52 -18.13 -1.45 3.79
CA GLY A 52 -19.09 -2.26 4.54
C GLY A 52 -18.53 -2.79 5.86
N HIS A 53 -17.40 -3.49 5.80
CA HIS A 53 -16.81 -4.10 6.98
C HIS A 53 -15.95 -3.11 7.78
N ARG A 54 -16.21 -3.02 9.09
CA ARG A 54 -15.32 -2.34 10.04
C ARG A 54 -14.30 -3.35 10.55
N LYS A 55 -13.22 -3.56 9.79
CA LYS A 55 -12.01 -4.13 10.39
C LYS A 55 -11.54 -3.22 11.53
N SER A 56 -10.89 -3.80 12.53
CA SER A 56 -10.29 -3.09 13.66
C SER A 56 -8.77 -3.21 13.63
N VAL A 57 -8.08 -2.27 14.27
CA VAL A 57 -6.62 -2.36 14.44
C VAL A 57 -6.28 -3.65 15.17
N GLY A 58 -5.35 -4.42 14.62
CA GLY A 58 -4.92 -5.72 15.12
C GLY A 58 -5.61 -6.92 14.48
N ASP A 59 -6.68 -6.71 13.71
CA ASP A 59 -7.35 -7.80 12.98
C ASP A 59 -6.42 -8.38 11.92
N SER A 60 -6.53 -9.69 11.72
CA SER A 60 -5.93 -10.35 10.57
C SER A 60 -6.64 -9.94 9.29
N PHE A 61 -5.86 -9.83 8.22
CA PHE A 61 -6.31 -9.48 6.90
C PHE A 61 -5.81 -10.52 5.91
N HIS A 62 -6.73 -11.04 5.09
CA HIS A 62 -6.43 -11.95 4.00
C HIS A 62 -7.23 -11.54 2.76
N GLY A 63 -6.59 -11.46 1.60
CA GLY A 63 -7.27 -11.13 0.37
C GLY A 63 -6.38 -11.18 -0.86
N TYR A 64 -6.99 -11.04 -2.03
CA TYR A 64 -6.30 -11.17 -3.32
C TYR A 64 -6.60 -10.00 -4.25
N ALA A 65 -5.62 -9.54 -5.01
CA ALA A 65 -5.84 -8.55 -6.06
C ALA A 65 -5.02 -8.80 -7.31
N TRP A 66 -5.63 -8.56 -8.46
CA TRP A 66 -4.90 -8.46 -9.72
C TRP A 66 -4.33 -7.05 -9.87
N LEU A 67 -3.01 -6.96 -9.89
CA LEU A 67 -2.29 -5.70 -10.06
C LEU A 67 -2.24 -5.28 -11.54
N ARG A 68 -1.87 -4.02 -11.82
CA ARG A 68 -1.82 -3.51 -13.21
C ARG A 68 -0.71 -4.15 -14.03
N SER A 69 0.36 -4.55 -13.37
CA SER A 69 1.44 -5.39 -13.91
C SER A 69 0.97 -6.78 -14.35
N GLY A 70 -0.25 -7.20 -14.00
CA GLY A 70 -0.79 -8.53 -14.30
C GLY A 70 -0.44 -9.59 -13.26
N HIS A 71 0.27 -9.23 -12.18
CA HIS A 71 0.53 -10.13 -11.06
C HIS A 71 -0.68 -10.30 -10.16
N LEU A 72 -0.83 -11.50 -9.62
CA LEU A 72 -1.72 -11.76 -8.49
C LEU A 72 -0.98 -11.40 -7.20
N LEU A 73 -1.48 -10.41 -6.49
CA LEU A 73 -1.07 -10.09 -5.13
C LEU A 73 -1.93 -10.88 -4.15
N GLU A 74 -1.30 -11.77 -3.39
CA GLU A 74 -1.86 -12.32 -2.15
C GLU A 74 -1.46 -11.40 -0.99
N VAL A 75 -2.46 -10.94 -0.23
CA VAL A 75 -2.29 -10.07 0.91
C VAL A 75 -2.58 -10.88 2.16
N ASP A 76 -1.53 -11.20 2.90
CA ASP A 76 -1.62 -11.71 4.26
C ASP A 76 -1.02 -10.71 5.22
N GLY A 77 -1.80 -10.25 6.20
CA GLY A 77 -1.33 -9.16 7.03
C GLY A 77 -2.16 -8.88 8.28
N ARG A 78 -1.81 -7.77 8.92
CA ARG A 78 -2.50 -7.25 10.09
C ARG A 78 -2.88 -5.79 9.88
N VAL A 79 -4.09 -5.43 10.29
CA VAL A 79 -4.57 -4.06 10.21
C VAL A 79 -3.79 -3.18 11.21
N LEU A 80 -3.06 -2.20 10.68
CA LEU A 80 -2.31 -1.22 11.48
C LEU A 80 -3.14 0.01 11.84
N ARG A 81 -4.01 0.44 10.92
CA ARG A 81 -4.77 1.67 11.03
C ARG A 81 -6.10 1.54 10.30
N VAL A 82 -7.12 2.11 10.92
CA VAL A 82 -8.44 2.31 10.31
C VAL A 82 -8.80 3.78 10.47
N GLU A 83 -9.15 4.43 9.38
CA GLU A 83 -9.56 5.83 9.35
C GLU A 83 -10.68 6.00 8.32
N ASP A 84 -11.86 6.40 8.79
CA ASP A 84 -13.08 6.47 7.99
C ASP A 84 -13.39 5.15 7.24
N ASP A 85 -13.21 5.15 5.92
CA ASP A 85 -13.42 4.00 5.03
C ASP A 85 -12.10 3.38 4.54
N GLU A 86 -10.98 3.80 5.12
CA GLU A 86 -9.64 3.38 4.71
C GLU A 86 -8.95 2.52 5.76
N VAL A 87 -8.26 1.50 5.26
CA VAL A 87 -7.58 0.51 6.07
C VAL A 87 -6.12 0.42 5.62
N THR A 88 -5.19 0.56 6.55
CA THR A 88 -3.78 0.23 6.31
C THR A 88 -3.49 -1.15 6.87
N VAL A 89 -2.94 -2.03 6.04
CA VAL A 89 -2.55 -3.39 6.41
C VAL A 89 -1.04 -3.50 6.31
N GLU A 90 -0.39 -3.94 7.38
CA GLU A 90 1.00 -4.41 7.34
C GLU A 90 1.03 -5.83 6.80
N LEU A 91 1.90 -6.07 5.83
CA LEU A 91 2.07 -7.38 5.24
C LEU A 91 2.90 -8.25 6.18
N THR A 92 2.48 -9.50 6.35
CA THR A 92 3.23 -10.52 7.09
C THR A 92 4.53 -10.85 6.37
N HIS A 93 4.50 -10.82 5.03
CA HIS A 93 5.67 -11.05 4.18
C HIS A 93 5.87 -9.85 3.27
N GLU A 94 7.12 -9.45 3.08
CA GLU A 94 7.46 -8.37 2.17
C GLU A 94 7.08 -8.72 0.73
N LEU A 95 6.54 -7.73 0.03
CA LEU A 95 6.30 -7.82 -1.40
C LEU A 95 7.64 -8.00 -2.13
N PRO A 96 7.75 -8.97 -3.07
CA PRO A 96 8.95 -9.12 -3.87
C PRO A 96 9.31 -7.81 -4.60
N VAL A 97 10.59 -7.42 -4.53
CA VAL A 97 11.10 -6.18 -5.16
C VAL A 97 10.78 -6.13 -6.65
N THR A 98 10.81 -7.27 -7.33
CA THR A 98 10.44 -7.39 -8.75
C THR A 98 8.98 -7.03 -8.99
N MET A 99 8.06 -7.62 -8.21
CA MET A 99 6.63 -7.30 -8.30
C MET A 99 6.36 -5.82 -8.00
N PHE A 100 7.01 -5.27 -6.97
CA PHE A 100 6.90 -3.83 -6.65
C PHE A 100 7.37 -2.93 -7.80
N ALA A 101 8.53 -3.26 -8.40
CA ALA A 101 9.13 -2.46 -9.47
C ALA A 101 8.29 -2.50 -10.75
N GLU A 102 7.78 -3.68 -11.11
CA GLU A 102 6.92 -3.88 -12.26
C GLU A 102 5.58 -3.18 -12.08
N GLU A 103 5.00 -3.23 -10.88
CA GLU A 103 3.75 -2.52 -10.61
C GLU A 103 3.94 -1.00 -10.67
N ARG A 104 5.01 -0.48 -10.09
CA ARG A 104 5.34 0.95 -10.19
C ARG A 104 5.44 1.39 -11.65
N ARG A 105 6.16 0.63 -12.46
CA ARG A 105 6.32 0.90 -13.88
C ARG A 105 4.98 0.88 -14.62
N ALA A 106 4.12 -0.11 -14.37
CA ALA A 106 2.81 -0.21 -14.99
C ALA A 106 1.90 0.98 -14.64
N VAL A 107 1.95 1.44 -13.39
CA VAL A 107 1.19 2.63 -12.95
C VAL A 107 1.73 3.92 -13.58
N ASP A 108 3.06 4.07 -13.63
CA ASP A 108 3.70 5.23 -14.24
C ASP A 108 3.41 5.29 -15.75
N GLU A 109 3.51 4.17 -16.47
CA GLU A 109 3.23 4.07 -17.91
C GLU A 109 1.75 4.34 -18.22
N GLY A 110 0.83 3.75 -17.44
CA GLY A 110 -0.61 4.00 -17.57
C GLY A 110 -0.98 5.46 -17.28
N SER A 111 -0.16 6.17 -16.50
CA SER A 111 -0.37 7.58 -16.18
C SER A 111 -0.11 8.53 -17.36
N THR A 112 0.61 8.07 -18.37
CA THR A 112 1.09 8.89 -19.51
C THR A 112 0.15 8.96 -20.71
N THR A 113 -0.95 8.19 -20.76
CA THR A 113 -1.75 8.00 -22.00
C THR A 113 -2.96 8.94 -22.15
N ASN A 114 -3.14 9.97 -21.33
CA ASN A 114 -4.17 10.99 -21.57
C ASN A 114 -3.55 12.28 -22.12
N VAL A 115 -3.46 12.37 -23.45
CA VAL A 115 -3.33 13.61 -24.23
C VAL A 115 -4.45 13.68 -25.25
#